data_AF-A0A2M8CWH3-F1
#
_entry.id   AF-A0A2M8CWH3-F1
#
_cell.length_a   1.000
_cell.length_b   1.000
_cell.length_c   1.000
_cell.angle_alpha   90.00
_cell.angle_beta   90.00
_cell.angle_gamma   90.00
#
_symmetry.space_group_name_H-M   'P 1'
#
loop_
_entity.id
_entity.type
_entity.pdbx_description
1 polymer ?
#
loop_
_entity_poly.entity_id
_entity_poly.type
_entity_poly.pdbx_seq_one_letter_code
_entity_poly.pdbx_strand_id
1 'polypeptide(L)'
;MIRKLLFCIGLFALVLAGAANAQIPRKSGGGLDENGIPYSNRYWQSQPSNTVISLIRKPELNENQFVLRITNPYTINGCADIGNYAYSAEYKDVYLDISLGSLTVDMRDQPQYAHLHCPRKSKSPVADIIINRTDLAENRTRAIRLHNGTDTNYYNIKINENRVIILPDENEAALVQRFKPQKIAGKKSALTYWFYPLGTVMLWVPGMESSDQETLTKLRSFAQDKNLVPLETVFQDFQSPLTNSRYQYFVDTDGILTDNDPALADGKIIGEISIEKKVYGLEKDEIKLDKVSVYAKTPGMYE
;
A
#
# COMPACT_ATOMS: atom_id res chain seq x y z
N MET A 1 21.54 45.84 -35.07
CA MET A 1 20.43 46.11 -34.12
C MET A 1 20.13 44.80 -33.39
N ILE A 2 20.59 44.68 -32.15
CA ILE A 2 20.60 43.46 -31.35
C ILE A 2 19.33 43.44 -30.49
N ARG A 3 18.45 42.44 -30.67
CA ARG A 3 17.32 42.20 -29.76
C ARG A 3 17.65 41.01 -28.86
N LYS A 4 18.02 41.33 -27.62
CA LYS A 4 18.03 40.41 -26.47
C LYS A 4 16.58 40.07 -26.14
N LEU A 5 16.22 38.78 -26.12
CA LEU A 5 14.99 38.29 -25.50
C LEU A 5 15.36 37.68 -24.15
N LEU A 6 14.78 38.25 -23.09
CA LEU A 6 14.92 37.85 -21.70
C LEU A 6 14.33 36.46 -21.48
N PHE A 7 15.11 35.57 -20.85
CA PHE A 7 14.62 34.34 -20.23
C PHE A 7 14.03 34.68 -18.85
N CYS A 8 12.71 34.58 -18.71
CA CYS A 8 12.06 34.57 -17.39
C CYS A 8 12.04 33.13 -16.85
N ILE A 9 12.94 32.84 -15.90
CA ILE A 9 12.88 31.63 -15.08
C ILE A 9 11.85 31.88 -13.99
N GLY A 10 10.65 31.31 -14.16
CA GLY A 10 9.64 31.24 -13.12
C GLY A 10 9.97 30.11 -12.15
N LEU A 11 10.40 30.46 -10.94
CA LEU A 11 10.60 29.51 -9.83
C LEU A 11 9.22 29.15 -9.26
N PHE A 12 8.64 28.01 -9.67
CA PHE A 12 7.43 27.47 -9.04
C PHE A 12 7.84 26.60 -7.85
N ALA A 13 7.79 27.17 -6.64
CA ALA A 13 7.85 26.39 -5.41
C ALA A 13 6.46 25.78 -5.16
N LEU A 14 6.26 24.54 -5.62
CA LEU A 14 5.05 23.78 -5.30
C LEU A 14 5.18 23.23 -3.87
N VAL A 15 4.65 23.97 -2.90
CA VAL A 15 4.49 23.46 -1.53
C VAL A 15 3.31 22.50 -1.53
N LEU A 16 3.59 21.20 -1.53
CA LEU A 16 2.60 20.17 -1.22
C LEU A 16 2.19 20.36 0.25
N ALA A 17 1.11 21.12 0.46
CA ALA A 17 0.49 21.26 1.75
C ALA A 17 -0.13 19.91 2.15
N GLY A 18 0.65 19.07 2.82
CA GLY A 18 0.10 17.98 3.62
C GLY A 18 -0.91 18.58 4.59
N ALA A 19 -2.07 17.92 4.75
CA ALA A 19 -3.10 18.35 5.68
C ALA A 19 -2.46 18.63 7.04
N ALA A 20 -2.37 19.91 7.40
CA ALA A 20 -1.88 20.34 8.69
C ALA A 20 -2.90 19.85 9.72
N ASN A 21 -2.63 18.68 10.31
CA ASN A 21 -3.32 18.26 11.52
C ASN A 21 -3.12 19.40 12.51
N ALA A 22 -4.20 20.11 12.84
CA ALA A 22 -4.21 21.16 13.83
C ALA A 22 -3.52 20.61 15.09
N GLN A 23 -2.34 21.14 15.38
CA GLN A 23 -1.61 20.78 16.58
C GLN A 23 -2.48 21.20 17.76
N ILE A 24 -3.14 20.21 18.39
CA ILE A 24 -3.74 20.41 19.71
C ILE A 24 -2.62 20.95 20.59
N PRO A 25 -2.79 22.13 21.24
CA PRO A 25 -1.73 22.77 21.98
C PRO A 25 -1.15 21.78 22.99
N ARG A 26 0.18 21.63 22.95
CA ARG A 26 0.95 20.84 23.91
C ARG A 26 0.68 21.37 25.33
N LYS A 27 -0.28 20.80 26.05
CA LYS A 27 -0.25 20.78 27.52
C LYS A 27 0.71 19.68 27.96
N SER A 28 1.99 19.81 27.59
CA SER A 28 3.06 19.04 28.22
C SER A 28 3.35 19.69 29.57
N GLY A 29 2.53 19.36 30.56
CA GLY A 29 2.69 19.88 31.92
C GLY A 29 1.47 19.55 32.77
N GLY A 30 1.60 18.52 33.61
CA GLY A 30 0.92 18.35 34.91
C GLY A 30 -0.53 18.79 35.09
N GLY A 31 -1.36 18.82 34.05
CA GLY A 31 -2.76 19.25 34.17
C GLY A 31 -3.60 18.15 34.82
N LEU A 32 -4.57 18.56 35.63
CA LEU A 32 -5.65 17.70 36.12
C LEU A 32 -6.85 17.85 35.19
N ASP A 33 -7.68 16.81 35.06
CA ASP A 33 -9.02 16.97 34.48
C ASP A 33 -9.98 17.68 35.43
N GLU A 34 -11.23 17.84 35.00
CA GLU A 34 -12.32 18.39 35.80
C GLU A 34 -12.57 17.66 37.13
N ASN A 35 -12.04 16.43 37.28
CA ASN A 35 -12.12 15.62 38.48
C ASN A 35 -10.82 15.58 39.30
N GLY A 36 -9.82 16.41 38.98
CA GLY A 36 -8.57 16.45 39.71
C GLY A 36 -7.60 15.30 39.39
N ILE A 37 -7.81 14.54 38.31
CA ILE A 37 -6.98 13.39 37.94
C ILE A 37 -5.87 13.84 36.97
N PRO A 38 -4.59 13.49 37.20
CA PRO A 38 -3.50 13.86 36.31
C PRO A 38 -3.69 13.35 34.88
N TYR A 39 -3.41 14.21 33.90
CA TYR A 39 -3.38 13.85 32.48
C TYR A 39 -2.14 13.02 32.10
N SER A 40 -1.08 13.04 32.92
CA SER A 40 0.22 12.43 32.60
C SER A 40 0.17 10.93 32.29
N ASN A 41 -0.88 10.22 32.75
CA ASN A 41 -1.06 8.79 32.50
C ASN A 41 -2.21 8.49 31.53
N ARG A 42 -2.87 9.53 30.98
CA ARG A 42 -4.06 9.43 30.13
C ARG A 42 -3.89 10.13 28.80
N TYR A 43 -2.78 10.83 28.61
CA TYR A 43 -2.39 11.44 27.35
C TYR A 43 -0.88 11.38 27.23
N TRP A 44 -0.37 10.78 26.16
CA TRP A 44 1.07 10.79 25.89
C TRP A 44 1.36 10.75 24.40
N GLN A 45 2.57 11.15 24.07
CA GLN A 45 3.12 11.03 22.72
C GLN A 45 4.16 9.91 22.72
N SER A 46 4.07 9.03 21.72
CA SER A 46 4.99 7.90 21.58
C SER A 46 5.67 7.97 20.22
N GLN A 47 6.98 7.78 20.20
CA GLN A 47 7.72 7.58 18.95
C GLN A 47 7.66 6.11 18.55
N PRO A 48 7.49 5.78 17.27
CA PRO A 48 7.45 4.39 16.86
C PRO A 48 8.86 3.79 16.79
N SER A 49 9.01 2.59 17.36
CA SER A 49 10.29 1.88 17.42
C SER A 49 10.42 0.74 16.40
N ASN A 50 9.31 0.28 15.83
CA ASN A 50 9.26 -0.77 14.79
C ASN A 50 8.11 -0.46 13.84
N THR A 51 8.41 0.17 12.71
CA THR A 51 7.43 0.49 11.69
C THR A 51 7.57 -0.45 10.50
N VAL A 52 6.44 -0.69 9.85
CA VAL A 52 6.36 -1.36 8.57
C VAL A 52 6.06 -0.31 7.52
N ILE A 53 6.81 -0.35 6.43
CA ILE A 53 6.54 0.47 5.25
C ILE A 53 5.97 -0.40 4.14
N SER A 54 4.93 0.09 3.49
CA SER A 54 4.29 -0.57 2.36
C SER A 54 3.91 0.45 1.31
N LEU A 55 3.79 -0.02 0.07
CA LEU A 55 3.22 0.78 -0.99
C LEU A 55 1.72 0.51 -1.04
N ILE A 56 0.98 1.62 -1.02
CA ILE A 56 -0.45 1.95 -1.12
C ILE A 56 -1.09 2.35 -2.46
N ARG A 57 -2.15 1.67 -2.94
CA ARG A 57 -2.99 2.17 -4.05
C ARG A 57 -4.29 2.65 -3.44
N LYS A 58 -4.71 3.84 -3.85
CA LYS A 58 -5.99 4.42 -3.47
C LYS A 58 -6.71 4.88 -4.74
N PRO A 59 -7.98 4.50 -4.94
CA PRO A 59 -8.70 4.79 -6.18
C PRO A 59 -8.88 6.29 -6.43
N GLU A 60 -8.86 7.12 -5.39
CA GLU A 60 -8.98 8.57 -5.48
C GLU A 60 -7.69 9.30 -5.92
N LEU A 61 -6.58 8.58 -6.10
CA LEU A 61 -5.30 9.19 -6.50
C LEU A 61 -5.15 9.21 -8.03
N ASN A 62 -4.41 10.21 -8.50
CA ASN A 62 -4.07 10.33 -9.91
C ASN A 62 -3.17 9.17 -10.38
N GLU A 63 -3.15 8.91 -11.69
CA GLU A 63 -2.37 7.82 -12.30
C GLU A 63 -0.86 7.86 -12.03
N ASN A 64 -0.31 9.04 -11.70
CA ASN A 64 1.11 9.23 -11.38
C ASN A 64 1.39 9.19 -9.87
N GLN A 65 0.37 9.01 -9.04
CA GLN A 65 0.46 9.07 -7.59
C GLN A 65 0.35 7.68 -6.95
N PHE A 66 1.09 7.51 -5.87
CA PHE A 66 1.01 6.33 -5.02
C PHE A 66 1.22 6.74 -3.56
N VAL A 67 0.86 5.86 -2.63
CA VAL A 67 1.06 6.13 -1.20
C VAL A 67 2.20 5.27 -0.67
N LEU A 68 3.14 5.89 0.02
CA LEU A 68 4.00 5.19 0.96
C LEU A 68 3.29 5.19 2.31
N ARG A 69 2.79 4.03 2.72
CA ARG A 69 2.16 3.84 4.03
C ARG A 69 3.21 3.42 5.02
N ILE A 70 3.31 4.16 6.12
CA ILE A 70 4.09 3.78 7.30
C ILE A 70 3.10 3.41 8.39
N THR A 71 3.21 2.21 8.94
CA THR A 71 2.32 1.68 9.98
C THR A 71 3.11 1.02 11.09
N ASN A 72 2.52 0.91 12.27
CA ASN A 72 3.03 0.06 13.33
C ASN A 72 1.84 -0.72 13.91
N PRO A 73 1.93 -2.05 14.04
CA PRO A 73 0.91 -2.81 14.76
C PRO A 73 0.97 -2.44 16.25
N TYR A 74 0.27 -1.37 16.64
CA TYR A 74 0.03 -1.05 18.03
C TYR A 74 -1.20 -1.80 18.53
N THR A 75 -0.98 -2.71 19.47
CA THR A 75 -2.07 -3.28 20.27
C THR A 75 -2.08 -2.58 21.61
N ILE A 76 -2.95 -1.58 21.75
CA ILE A 76 -3.23 -0.99 23.07
C ILE A 76 -4.48 -1.68 23.59
N ASN A 77 -4.38 -2.27 24.78
CA ASN A 77 -5.53 -2.81 25.48
C ASN A 77 -6.34 -1.65 26.07
N GLY A 78 -7.65 -1.64 25.83
CA GLY A 78 -8.57 -0.65 26.38
C GLY A 78 -9.20 0.22 25.28
N CYS A 79 -9.67 1.41 25.68
CA CYS A 79 -10.45 2.31 24.84
C CYS A 79 -9.65 3.51 24.35
N ALA A 80 -8.32 3.45 24.43
CA ALA A 80 -7.46 4.54 24.01
C ALA A 80 -7.73 4.93 22.55
N ASP A 81 -7.92 6.22 22.30
CA ASP A 81 -7.90 6.75 20.95
C ASP A 81 -6.46 6.99 20.53
N ILE A 82 -6.03 6.28 19.49
CA ILE A 82 -4.68 6.36 18.94
C ILE A 82 -4.71 7.20 17.68
N GLY A 83 -4.10 8.37 17.70
CA GLY A 83 -3.95 9.21 16.52
C GLY A 83 -3.03 8.59 15.47
N ASN A 84 -3.21 9.01 14.22
CA ASN A 84 -2.25 8.75 13.14
C ASN A 84 -0.92 9.46 13.41
N TYR A 85 0.14 9.02 12.74
CA TYR A 85 1.44 9.69 12.83
C TYR A 85 1.37 11.05 12.16
N ALA A 86 1.88 12.08 12.83
CA ALA A 86 2.28 13.30 12.14
C ALA A 86 3.48 12.98 11.25
N TYR A 87 3.57 13.60 10.08
CA TYR A 87 4.76 13.48 9.24
C TYR A 87 5.01 14.78 8.47
N SER A 88 6.25 14.97 8.04
CA SER A 88 6.64 15.93 7.01
C SER A 88 7.38 15.22 5.90
N ALA A 89 7.18 15.65 4.66
CA ALA A 89 7.88 15.14 3.49
C ALA A 89 8.38 16.32 2.66
N GLU A 90 9.67 16.32 2.33
CA GLU A 90 10.32 17.41 1.61
C GLU A 90 11.38 16.86 0.65
N TYR A 91 11.48 17.44 -0.55
CA TYR A 91 12.56 17.13 -1.47
C TYR A 91 13.82 17.92 -1.07
N LYS A 92 14.93 17.22 -0.81
CA LYS A 92 16.23 17.80 -0.47
C LYS A 92 17.34 17.12 -1.27
N ASP A 93 18.05 17.89 -2.07
CA ASP A 93 19.08 17.39 -2.99
C ASP A 93 18.57 16.25 -3.88
N VAL A 94 19.02 15.01 -3.62
CA VAL A 94 18.60 13.80 -4.32
C VAL A 94 17.70 12.90 -3.46
N TYR A 95 17.17 13.43 -2.36
CA TYR A 95 16.37 12.69 -1.40
C TYR A 95 14.93 13.21 -1.33
N LEU A 96 13.99 12.29 -1.17
CA LEU A 96 12.70 12.59 -0.54
C LEU A 96 12.86 12.31 0.96
N ASP A 97 12.94 13.38 1.74
CA ASP A 97 13.19 13.36 3.18
C ASP A 97 11.85 13.31 3.93
N ILE A 98 11.58 12.20 4.62
CA ILE A 98 10.34 11.96 5.33
C ILE A 98 10.65 11.83 6.82
N SER A 99 10.15 12.81 7.59
CA SER A 99 10.23 12.82 9.04
C SER A 99 8.93 12.28 9.62
N LEU A 100 8.99 11.18 10.36
CA LEU A 100 7.87 10.65 11.11
C LEU A 100 7.87 11.23 12.53
N GLY A 101 6.77 11.86 12.90
CA GLY A 101 6.54 12.39 14.24
C GLY A 101 6.00 11.33 15.20
N SER A 102 5.74 11.78 16.42
CA SER A 102 5.07 10.96 17.42
C SER A 102 3.60 10.71 17.06
N LEU A 103 3.08 9.56 17.46
CA LEU A 103 1.64 9.34 17.55
C LEU A 103 1.13 9.91 18.88
N THR A 104 -0.14 10.24 18.92
CA THR A 104 -0.84 10.64 20.15
C THR A 104 -1.68 9.49 20.66
N VAL A 105 -1.60 9.18 21.94
CA VAL A 105 -2.55 8.28 22.61
C VAL A 105 -3.36 9.09 23.60
N ASP A 106 -4.67 9.05 23.46
CA ASP A 106 -5.62 9.77 24.32
C ASP A 106 -6.60 8.80 25.00
N MET A 107 -6.64 8.86 26.32
CA MET A 107 -7.52 8.08 27.19
C MET A 107 -8.33 8.99 28.12
N ARG A 108 -8.36 10.30 27.88
CA ARG A 108 -8.99 11.28 28.78
C ARG A 108 -10.51 11.12 28.82
N ASP A 109 -11.13 10.83 27.67
CA ASP A 109 -12.58 10.73 27.51
C ASP A 109 -13.09 9.29 27.60
N GLN A 110 -12.27 8.35 28.08
CA GLN A 110 -12.54 6.91 27.99
C GLN A 110 -12.72 6.29 29.38
N PRO A 111 -13.66 5.35 29.56
CA PRO A 111 -13.85 4.69 30.84
C PRO A 111 -12.58 3.96 31.26
N GLN A 112 -12.10 4.28 32.46
CA GLN A 112 -10.81 3.83 33.00
C GLN A 112 -10.76 2.32 33.31
N TYR A 113 -11.92 1.65 33.36
CA TYR A 113 -12.04 0.30 33.88
C TYR A 113 -12.75 -0.65 32.92
N ALA A 114 -12.22 -1.87 32.80
CA ALA A 114 -12.70 -2.93 31.90
C ALA A 114 -14.17 -3.35 32.11
N HIS A 115 -14.75 -3.05 33.28
CA HIS A 115 -16.15 -3.35 33.61
C HIS A 115 -17.16 -2.33 33.04
N LEU A 116 -16.70 -1.18 32.54
CA LEU A 116 -17.52 -0.22 31.82
C LEU A 116 -17.31 -0.44 30.32
N HIS A 117 -18.14 -1.28 29.69
CA HIS A 117 -18.28 -1.51 28.24
C HIS A 117 -17.20 -0.86 27.36
N CYS A 118 -15.96 -1.34 27.50
CA CYS A 118 -14.82 -0.78 26.80
C CYS A 118 -14.44 -1.75 25.68
N PRO A 119 -14.99 -1.59 24.47
CA PRO A 119 -14.66 -2.49 23.38
C PRO A 119 -13.18 -2.34 23.04
N ARG A 120 -12.41 -3.41 23.23
CA ARG A 120 -11.02 -3.45 22.75
C ARG A 120 -11.02 -3.23 21.25
N LYS A 121 -10.48 -2.11 20.79
CA LYS A 121 -10.29 -1.83 19.36
C LYS A 121 -8.81 -1.94 19.05
N SER A 122 -8.46 -2.84 18.14
CA SER A 122 -7.14 -2.79 17.51
C SER A 122 -7.12 -1.57 16.58
N LYS A 123 -6.22 -0.64 16.81
CA LYS A 123 -6.02 0.53 15.94
C LYS A 123 -4.55 0.61 15.57
N SER A 124 -4.28 0.46 14.29
CA SER A 124 -2.94 0.61 13.73
C SER A 124 -2.76 2.06 13.28
N PRO A 125 -1.95 2.89 13.97
CA PRO A 125 -1.65 4.25 13.51
C PRO A 125 -0.95 4.18 12.16
N VAL A 126 -1.33 5.08 11.25
CA VAL A 126 -0.76 5.15 9.89
C VAL A 126 -0.25 6.56 9.58
N ALA A 127 0.78 6.64 8.75
CA ALA A 127 1.10 7.82 7.94
C ALA A 127 1.01 7.42 6.48
N ASP A 128 0.08 8.02 5.75
CA ASP A 128 -0.06 7.85 4.31
C ASP A 128 0.59 9.05 3.61
N ILE A 129 1.80 8.85 3.09
CA ILE A 129 2.52 9.87 2.32
C ILE A 129 2.19 9.68 0.85
N ILE A 130 1.50 10.64 0.24
CA ILE A 130 1.22 10.64 -1.20
C ILE A 130 2.49 11.12 -1.92
N ILE A 131 2.99 10.29 -2.84
CA ILE A 131 4.18 10.56 -3.64
C ILE A 131 3.77 10.55 -5.11
N ASN A 132 4.24 11.55 -5.85
CA ASN A 132 4.05 11.66 -7.28
C ASN A 132 5.32 11.21 -8.01
N ARG A 133 5.17 10.30 -8.97
CA ARG A 133 6.27 9.80 -9.80
C ARG A 133 6.95 10.93 -10.59
N THR A 134 6.17 11.86 -11.14
CA THR A 134 6.71 12.98 -11.92
C THR A 134 7.59 13.85 -11.04
N ASP A 135 7.12 14.19 -9.84
CA ASP A 135 7.90 14.99 -8.88
C ASP A 135 9.21 14.29 -8.49
N LEU A 136 9.19 12.97 -8.28
CA LEU A 136 10.42 12.20 -8.02
C LEU A 136 11.43 12.31 -9.17
N ALA A 137 10.96 12.27 -10.42
CA ALA A 137 11.80 12.37 -11.61
C ALA A 137 12.34 13.80 -11.80
N GLU A 138 11.49 14.82 -11.67
CA GLU A 138 11.86 16.24 -11.81
C GLU A 138 12.87 16.67 -10.76
N ASN A 139 12.70 16.23 -9.50
CA ASN A 139 13.64 16.48 -8.41
C ASN A 139 14.88 15.56 -8.45
N ARG A 140 15.03 14.71 -9.47
CA ARG A 140 16.14 13.75 -9.62
C ARG A 140 16.35 12.91 -8.35
N THR A 141 15.25 12.54 -7.70
CA THR A 141 15.29 11.80 -6.44
C THR A 141 15.88 10.41 -6.68
N ARG A 142 16.88 10.04 -5.88
CA ARG A 142 17.59 8.76 -5.93
C ARG A 142 17.35 7.89 -4.70
N ALA A 143 16.92 8.49 -3.61
CA ALA A 143 16.58 7.76 -2.40
C ALA A 143 15.47 8.43 -1.59
N ILE A 144 14.80 7.64 -0.76
CA ILE A 144 13.90 8.08 0.30
C ILE A 144 14.65 7.96 1.62
N ARG A 145 14.69 9.04 2.40
CA ARG A 145 15.26 9.05 3.74
C ARG A 145 14.11 9.07 4.75
N LEU A 146 13.98 8.02 5.55
CA LEU A 146 12.97 7.93 6.59
C LEU A 146 13.63 8.15 7.95
N HIS A 147 13.14 9.09 8.75
CA HIS A 147 13.68 9.31 10.10
C HIS A 147 12.58 9.60 11.12
N ASN A 148 12.78 9.20 12.38
CA ASN A 148 11.84 9.40 13.50
C ASN A 148 12.44 10.29 14.62
N GLY A 149 13.49 11.05 14.28
CA GLY A 149 14.23 11.91 15.20
C GLY A 149 15.46 11.26 15.82
N THR A 150 15.42 9.96 16.13
CA THR A 150 16.56 9.20 16.69
C THR A 150 17.27 8.37 15.64
N ASP A 151 16.50 7.75 14.74
CA ASP A 151 16.98 6.81 13.75
C ASP A 151 16.72 7.35 12.36
N THR A 152 17.55 6.93 11.40
CA THR A 152 17.39 7.25 9.98
C THR A 152 17.64 5.99 9.17
N ASN A 153 16.69 5.63 8.30
CA ASN A 153 16.86 4.57 7.31
C ASN A 153 16.84 5.14 5.88
N TYR A 154 17.65 4.55 5.01
CA TYR A 154 17.81 4.97 3.63
C TYR A 154 17.28 3.90 2.67
N TYR A 155 16.53 4.34 1.66
CA TYR A 155 16.02 3.47 0.63
C TYR A 155 16.32 4.02 -0.76
N ASN A 156 17.07 3.27 -1.55
CA ASN A 156 17.30 3.61 -2.94
C ASN A 156 16.00 3.45 -3.73
N ILE A 157 15.75 4.39 -4.65
CA ILE A 157 14.59 4.32 -5.55
C ILE A 157 15.02 4.10 -6.99
N LYS A 158 14.30 3.21 -7.68
CA LYS A 158 14.39 3.03 -9.12
C LYS A 158 13.04 3.36 -9.73
N ILE A 159 13.02 4.32 -10.63
CA ILE A 159 11.80 4.83 -11.26
C ILE A 159 11.88 4.52 -12.74
N ASN A 160 10.80 3.98 -13.30
CA ASN A 160 10.59 3.90 -14.73
C ASN A 160 9.13 4.27 -15.08
N GLU A 161 8.78 4.16 -16.35
CA GLU A 161 7.44 4.50 -16.86
C GLU A 161 6.31 3.59 -16.35
N ASN A 162 6.62 2.41 -15.79
CA ASN A 162 5.62 1.41 -15.42
C ASN A 162 5.63 1.08 -13.92
N ARG A 163 6.66 1.48 -13.18
CA ARG A 163 6.82 1.17 -11.76
C ARG A 163 7.79 2.09 -11.01
N VAL A 164 7.63 2.07 -9.69
CA VAL A 164 8.62 2.53 -8.72
C VAL A 164 9.05 1.34 -7.87
N ILE A 165 10.36 1.15 -7.72
CA ILE A 165 10.95 0.15 -6.83
C ILE A 165 11.71 0.86 -5.72
N ILE A 166 11.41 0.53 -4.48
CA ILE A 166 12.10 1.00 -3.27
C ILE A 166 12.91 -0.18 -2.72
N LEU A 167 14.22 0.03 -2.59
CA LEU A 167 15.18 -0.97 -2.15
C LEU A 167 15.83 -0.49 -0.85
N PRO A 168 15.97 -1.33 0.19
CA PRO A 168 16.80 -0.98 1.34
C PRO A 168 18.23 -0.72 0.88
N ASP A 169 18.92 0.23 1.54
CA ASP A 169 20.35 0.45 1.32
C ASP A 169 21.14 -0.82 1.70
N GLU A 170 22.06 -1.25 0.82
CA GLU A 170 22.89 -2.44 1.01
C GLU A 170 23.87 -2.28 2.17
N ASN A 171 24.22 -1.03 2.51
CA ASN A 171 25.11 -0.73 3.63
C ASN A 171 24.39 -0.70 4.98
N GLU A 172 23.06 -0.80 4.98
CA GLU A 172 22.27 -0.75 6.19
C GLU A 172 22.13 -2.15 6.79
N ALA A 173 22.76 -2.37 7.96
CA ALA A 173 22.64 -3.63 8.66
C ALA A 173 21.16 -3.91 9.01
N ALA A 174 20.65 -5.08 8.60
CA ALA A 174 19.26 -5.49 8.81
C ALA A 174 18.78 -5.43 10.28
N LEU A 175 19.70 -5.39 11.25
CA LEU A 175 19.42 -5.28 12.68
C LEU A 175 19.05 -3.84 13.12
N VAL A 176 19.37 -2.81 12.34
CA VAL A 176 19.17 -1.38 12.70
C VAL A 176 17.92 -0.78 12.02
N GLN A 177 17.28 -1.52 11.12
CA GLN A 177 16.11 -1.03 10.38
C GLN A 177 14.89 -0.85 11.29
N ARG A 178 14.56 0.43 11.58
CA ARG A 178 13.34 0.85 12.29
C ARG A 178 12.15 0.91 11.37
N PHE A 179 12.40 1.27 10.12
CA PHE A 179 11.47 1.17 9.02
C PHE A 179 11.74 -0.16 8.31
N LYS A 180 10.74 -1.05 8.25
CA LYS A 180 10.90 -2.38 7.64
C LYS A 180 9.95 -2.51 6.46
N PRO A 181 10.43 -2.82 5.26
CA PRO A 181 9.55 -3.20 4.16
C PRO A 181 8.61 -4.32 4.60
N GLN A 182 7.32 -4.18 4.28
CA GLN A 182 6.34 -5.24 4.50
C GLN A 182 6.85 -6.52 3.83
N LYS A 183 7.10 -7.55 4.64
CA LYS A 183 7.60 -8.83 4.13
C LYS A 183 6.51 -9.51 3.33
N ILE A 184 6.81 -9.82 2.09
CA ILE A 184 6.02 -10.71 1.24
C ILE A 184 6.80 -12.02 1.15
N ALA A 185 6.19 -13.13 1.56
CA ALA A 185 6.88 -14.42 1.66
C ALA A 185 7.58 -14.81 0.36
N GLY A 186 8.90 -15.06 0.38
CA GLY A 186 9.65 -15.46 -0.82
C GLY A 186 10.15 -14.33 -1.72
N LYS A 187 9.98 -13.05 -1.34
CA LYS A 187 10.61 -11.90 -2.03
C LYS A 187 11.69 -11.24 -1.18
N LYS A 188 12.77 -10.77 -1.83
CA LYS A 188 13.71 -9.83 -1.21
C LYS A 188 12.93 -8.58 -0.79
N SER A 189 13.37 -7.89 0.27
CA SER A 189 12.71 -6.76 0.94
C SER A 189 12.45 -5.50 0.09
N ALA A 190 12.41 -5.62 -1.24
CA ALA A 190 12.04 -4.57 -2.17
C ALA A 190 10.52 -4.33 -2.14
N LEU A 191 10.12 -3.07 -2.17
CA LEU A 191 8.73 -2.69 -2.43
C LEU A 191 8.61 -2.24 -3.88
N THR A 192 7.67 -2.81 -4.62
CA THR A 192 7.41 -2.42 -6.01
C THR A 192 5.98 -1.94 -6.13
N TYR A 193 5.80 -0.71 -6.61
CA TYR A 193 4.52 -0.18 -7.05
C TYR A 193 4.47 -0.20 -8.57
N TRP A 194 3.48 -0.87 -9.15
CA TRP A 194 3.22 -0.88 -10.58
C TRP A 194 2.19 0.18 -10.95
N PHE A 195 2.46 1.03 -11.92
CA PHE A 195 1.48 1.93 -12.55
C PHE A 195 0.77 1.14 -13.66
N TYR A 196 -0.29 0.42 -13.28
CA TYR A 196 -1.06 -0.38 -14.20
C TYR A 196 -1.72 0.48 -15.29
N PRO A 197 -1.74 0.04 -16.55
CA PRO A 197 -2.54 0.68 -17.59
C PRO A 197 -4.02 0.72 -17.21
N LEU A 198 -4.75 1.68 -17.77
CA LEU A 198 -6.20 1.68 -17.71
C LEU A 198 -6.74 0.33 -18.25
N GLY A 199 -7.80 -0.19 -17.64
CA GLY A 199 -8.37 -1.48 -18.02
C GLY A 199 -7.67 -2.71 -17.43
N THR A 200 -6.67 -2.53 -16.55
CA THR A 200 -6.03 -3.70 -15.92
C THR A 200 -6.98 -4.41 -14.94
N VAL A 201 -7.09 -5.73 -15.08
CA VAL A 201 -7.87 -6.63 -14.23
C VAL A 201 -7.03 -7.80 -13.73
N MET A 202 -7.35 -8.28 -12.53
CA MET A 202 -6.85 -9.54 -11.99
C MET A 202 -7.93 -10.60 -12.08
N LEU A 203 -7.61 -11.74 -12.68
CA LEU A 203 -8.50 -12.89 -12.73
C LEU A 203 -8.05 -13.97 -11.74
N TRP A 204 -9.00 -14.65 -11.11
CA TRP A 204 -8.73 -15.83 -10.29
C TRP A 204 -9.93 -16.78 -10.23
N VAL A 205 -9.65 -18.02 -9.81
CA VAL A 205 -10.64 -19.03 -9.44
C VAL A 205 -10.53 -19.27 -7.93
N PRO A 206 -11.60 -19.13 -7.13
CA PRO A 206 -11.57 -19.39 -5.70
C PRO A 206 -11.18 -20.84 -5.39
N GLY A 207 -10.36 -21.04 -4.36
CA GLY A 207 -9.91 -22.37 -3.94
C GLY A 207 -8.86 -23.01 -4.84
N MET A 208 -8.41 -22.34 -5.91
CA MET A 208 -7.33 -22.83 -6.76
C MET A 208 -5.97 -22.70 -6.06
N GLU A 209 -5.20 -23.78 -6.09
CA GLU A 209 -3.82 -23.81 -5.63
C GLU A 209 -2.89 -23.14 -6.65
N SER A 210 -1.84 -22.48 -6.15
CA SER A 210 -0.83 -21.80 -6.99
C SER A 210 -0.15 -22.72 -8.02
N SER A 211 -0.05 -24.01 -7.72
CA SER A 211 0.63 -25.02 -8.52
C SER A 211 -0.25 -25.64 -9.62
N ASP A 212 -1.55 -25.34 -9.67
CA ASP A 212 -2.48 -25.93 -10.64
C ASP A 212 -2.32 -25.30 -12.04
N GLN A 213 -1.40 -25.86 -12.83
CA GLN A 213 -1.10 -25.37 -14.18
C GLN A 213 -2.24 -25.58 -15.19
N GLU A 214 -3.08 -26.59 -14.99
CA GLU A 214 -4.20 -26.86 -15.89
C GLU A 214 -5.26 -25.77 -15.76
N THR A 215 -5.67 -25.47 -14.53
CA THR A 215 -6.64 -24.39 -14.27
C THR A 215 -6.08 -23.03 -14.68
N LEU A 216 -4.79 -22.76 -14.44
CA LEU A 216 -4.13 -21.54 -14.93
C LEU A 216 -4.15 -21.43 -16.47
N THR A 217 -3.94 -22.53 -17.18
CA THR A 217 -4.00 -22.57 -18.65
C THR A 217 -5.42 -22.28 -19.12
N LYS A 218 -6.42 -22.93 -18.54
CA LYS A 218 -7.84 -22.70 -18.84
C LYS A 218 -8.28 -21.27 -18.55
N LEU A 219 -7.78 -20.68 -17.45
CA LEU A 219 -8.04 -19.29 -17.10
C LEU A 219 -7.46 -18.32 -18.13
N ARG A 220 -6.25 -18.58 -18.64
CA ARG A 220 -5.66 -17.78 -19.72
C ARG A 220 -6.42 -17.90 -21.04
N SER A 221 -6.83 -19.10 -21.42
CA SER A 221 -7.67 -19.30 -22.61
C SER A 221 -9.00 -18.56 -22.47
N PHE A 222 -9.66 -18.68 -21.32
CA PHE A 222 -10.88 -17.91 -21.03
C PHE A 222 -10.66 -16.40 -21.14
N ALA A 223 -9.54 -15.89 -20.64
CA ALA A 223 -9.20 -14.47 -20.74
C ALA A 223 -9.03 -14.04 -22.20
N GLN A 224 -8.35 -14.85 -23.02
CA GLN A 224 -8.18 -14.60 -24.45
C GLN A 224 -9.51 -14.59 -25.20
N ASP A 225 -10.42 -15.52 -24.89
CA ASP A 225 -11.79 -15.56 -25.46
C ASP A 225 -12.62 -14.32 -25.08
N LYS A 226 -12.22 -13.61 -24.02
CA LYS A 226 -12.78 -12.34 -23.57
C LYS A 226 -12.00 -11.11 -24.06
N ASN A 227 -11.13 -11.28 -25.06
CA ASN A 227 -10.24 -10.23 -25.60
C ASN A 227 -9.32 -9.59 -24.54
N LEU A 228 -9.00 -10.31 -23.46
CA LEU A 228 -8.09 -9.82 -22.44
C LEU A 228 -6.65 -10.19 -22.80
N VAL A 229 -5.77 -9.20 -22.71
CA VAL A 229 -4.36 -9.35 -23.08
C VAL A 229 -3.52 -9.56 -21.81
N PRO A 230 -2.68 -10.61 -21.70
CA PRO A 230 -1.86 -10.82 -20.51
C PRO A 230 -0.94 -9.63 -20.24
N LEU A 231 -0.89 -9.17 -18.98
CA LEU A 231 -0.17 -7.94 -18.63
C LEU A 231 1.33 -8.03 -18.93
N GLU A 232 1.94 -9.21 -18.82
CA GLU A 232 3.34 -9.44 -19.18
C GLU A 232 3.66 -9.18 -20.67
N THR A 233 2.66 -9.20 -21.55
CA THR A 233 2.85 -8.86 -22.98
C THR A 233 2.87 -7.35 -23.20
N VAL A 234 2.19 -6.59 -22.33
CA VAL A 234 2.19 -5.12 -22.34
C VAL A 234 3.41 -4.58 -21.60
N PHE A 235 3.74 -5.17 -20.45
CA PHE A 235 4.88 -4.85 -19.61
C PHE A 235 5.84 -6.05 -19.53
N GLN A 236 6.84 -6.08 -20.41
CA GLN A 236 7.79 -7.21 -20.53
C GLN A 236 8.54 -7.55 -19.23
N ASP A 237 8.74 -6.56 -18.35
CA ASP A 237 9.41 -6.72 -17.06
C ASP A 237 8.44 -6.92 -15.89
N PHE A 238 7.15 -7.13 -16.17
CA PHE A 238 6.12 -7.33 -15.17
C PHE A 238 6.39 -8.57 -14.33
N GLN A 239 6.27 -8.38 -13.02
CA GLN A 239 6.31 -9.44 -12.05
C GLN A 239 5.15 -9.23 -11.10
N SER A 240 4.27 -10.24 -10.99
CA SER A 240 3.13 -10.21 -10.09
C SER A 240 3.59 -9.79 -8.69
N PRO A 241 3.00 -8.73 -8.10
CA PRO A 241 3.33 -8.32 -6.74
C PRO A 241 2.93 -9.40 -5.71
N LEU A 242 1.92 -10.21 -6.04
CA LEU A 242 1.44 -11.32 -5.22
C LEU A 242 2.31 -12.56 -5.43
N THR A 243 2.62 -13.26 -4.34
CA THR A 243 3.39 -14.52 -4.36
C THR A 243 2.55 -15.69 -4.80
N ASN A 244 1.25 -15.61 -4.58
CA ASN A 244 0.31 -16.61 -5.03
C ASN A 244 0.02 -16.40 -6.52
N SER A 245 0.50 -17.31 -7.36
CA SER A 245 0.26 -17.35 -8.81
C SER A 245 -1.21 -17.58 -9.18
N ARG A 246 -2.12 -17.77 -8.21
CA ARG A 246 -3.56 -17.91 -8.47
C ARG A 246 -4.19 -16.67 -9.12
N TYR A 247 -3.57 -15.51 -8.92
CA TYR A 247 -4.00 -14.27 -9.56
C TYR A 247 -3.19 -14.06 -10.84
N GLN A 248 -3.90 -13.99 -11.96
CA GLN A 248 -3.33 -13.69 -13.27
C GLN A 248 -3.76 -12.27 -13.68
N TYR A 249 -2.87 -11.49 -14.28
CA TYR A 249 -3.09 -10.08 -14.59
C TYR A 249 -3.29 -9.90 -16.09
N PHE A 250 -4.30 -9.14 -16.47
CA PHE A 250 -4.64 -8.87 -17.86
C PHE A 250 -5.04 -7.41 -18.05
N VAL A 251 -5.02 -6.95 -19.30
CA VAL A 251 -5.52 -5.65 -19.73
C VAL A 251 -6.73 -5.88 -20.62
N ASP A 252 -7.84 -5.27 -20.23
CA ASP A 252 -9.06 -5.16 -21.03
C ASP A 252 -8.91 -4.00 -22.01
N THR A 253 -8.46 -4.30 -23.23
CA THR A 253 -8.21 -3.28 -24.26
C THR A 253 -9.49 -2.70 -24.85
N ASP A 254 -10.59 -3.43 -24.72
CA ASP A 254 -11.88 -3.09 -25.33
C ASP A 254 -12.82 -2.36 -24.35
N GLY A 255 -12.44 -2.27 -23.06
CA GLY A 255 -13.23 -1.63 -22.00
C GLY A 255 -14.47 -2.41 -21.56
N ILE A 256 -14.68 -3.62 -22.08
CA ILE A 256 -15.92 -4.40 -21.92
C ILE A 256 -16.17 -4.77 -20.45
N LEU A 257 -15.11 -5.04 -19.70
CA LEU A 257 -15.18 -5.39 -18.27
C LEU A 257 -14.98 -4.16 -17.39
N THR A 258 -14.11 -3.24 -17.80
CA THR A 258 -13.57 -2.19 -16.91
C THR A 258 -14.29 -0.85 -16.99
N ASP A 259 -15.14 -0.62 -17.99
CA ASP A 259 -15.93 0.61 -18.08
C ASP A 259 -16.98 0.68 -16.95
N ASN A 260 -16.65 1.47 -15.91
CA ASN A 260 -17.56 1.95 -14.87
C ASN A 260 -18.29 0.89 -14.02
N ASP A 261 -17.74 -0.31 -13.87
CA ASP A 261 -18.32 -1.30 -12.96
C ASP A 261 -17.72 -1.21 -11.55
N PRO A 262 -18.41 -0.58 -10.57
CA PRO A 262 -17.91 -0.52 -9.19
C PRO A 262 -17.78 -1.90 -8.54
N ALA A 263 -18.49 -2.93 -9.03
CA ALA A 263 -18.41 -4.29 -8.49
C ALA A 263 -17.04 -4.95 -8.75
N LEU A 264 -16.24 -4.43 -9.68
CA LEU A 264 -14.86 -4.91 -9.86
C LEU A 264 -13.94 -4.56 -8.70
N ALA A 265 -14.30 -3.63 -7.81
CA ALA A 265 -13.51 -3.36 -6.61
C ALA A 265 -13.52 -4.56 -5.65
N ASP A 266 -14.70 -5.14 -5.42
CA ASP A 266 -14.94 -6.22 -4.46
C ASP A 266 -14.78 -7.62 -5.07
N GLY A 267 -14.74 -7.70 -6.40
CA GLY A 267 -14.64 -8.94 -7.14
C GLY A 267 -15.97 -9.35 -7.74
N LYS A 268 -15.99 -9.53 -9.06
CA LYS A 268 -17.16 -9.88 -9.85
C LYS A 268 -16.95 -11.18 -10.60
N ILE A 269 -17.98 -12.02 -10.67
CA ILE A 269 -17.97 -13.19 -11.55
C ILE A 269 -18.11 -12.72 -12.99
N ILE A 270 -17.16 -13.09 -13.85
CA ILE A 270 -17.14 -12.71 -15.28
C ILE A 270 -17.37 -13.89 -16.23
N GLY A 271 -17.48 -15.11 -15.69
CA GLY A 271 -17.78 -16.31 -16.45
C GLY A 271 -17.44 -17.58 -15.68
N GLU A 272 -17.32 -18.69 -16.40
CA GLU A 272 -17.03 -20.01 -15.85
C GLU A 272 -16.03 -20.74 -16.75
N ILE A 273 -15.21 -21.60 -16.15
CA ILE A 273 -14.35 -22.55 -16.86
C ILE A 273 -14.62 -23.97 -16.35
N SER A 274 -14.38 -24.97 -17.19
CA SER A 274 -14.54 -26.39 -16.83
C SER A 274 -13.19 -26.96 -16.36
N ILE A 275 -13.08 -27.35 -15.10
CA ILE A 275 -11.88 -27.99 -14.53
C ILE A 275 -12.10 -29.47 -14.28
N GLU A 276 -11.04 -30.27 -14.37
CA GLU A 276 -11.10 -31.67 -14.01
C GLU A 276 -10.93 -31.82 -12.49
N LYS A 277 -11.88 -32.47 -11.83
CA LYS A 277 -11.86 -32.73 -10.40
C LYS A 277 -11.87 -34.22 -10.15
N LYS A 278 -10.86 -34.68 -9.42
CA LYS A 278 -10.80 -36.06 -8.93
C LYS A 278 -11.79 -36.23 -7.77
N VAL A 279 -12.78 -37.10 -7.96
CA VAL A 279 -13.76 -37.46 -6.94
C VAL A 279 -13.40 -38.85 -6.41
N TYR A 280 -13.08 -38.92 -5.12
CA TYR A 280 -12.72 -40.16 -4.46
C TYR A 280 -13.98 -40.98 -4.16
N GLY A 281 -14.07 -42.16 -4.75
CA GLY A 281 -15.18 -43.11 -4.56
C GLY A 281 -14.75 -44.31 -3.72
N LEU A 282 -15.72 -45.06 -3.18
CA LEU A 282 -15.45 -46.26 -2.38
C LEU A 282 -14.87 -47.41 -3.22
N GLU A 283 -15.19 -47.47 -4.52
CA GLU A 283 -14.73 -48.54 -5.43
C GLU A 283 -13.62 -48.09 -6.38
N LYS A 284 -13.70 -46.85 -6.89
CA LYS A 284 -12.69 -46.25 -7.76
C LYS A 284 -12.79 -44.72 -7.73
N ASP A 285 -11.66 -44.06 -7.91
CA ASP A 285 -11.63 -42.62 -8.15
C ASP A 285 -12.11 -42.30 -9.57
N GLU A 286 -12.94 -41.27 -9.70
CA GLU A 286 -13.45 -40.78 -10.98
C GLU A 286 -12.96 -39.36 -11.25
N ILE A 287 -12.70 -39.04 -12.52
CA ILE A 287 -12.48 -37.65 -12.94
C ILE A 287 -13.82 -37.10 -13.41
N LYS A 288 -14.28 -36.01 -12.79
CA LYS A 288 -15.49 -35.28 -13.20
C LYS A 288 -15.11 -33.89 -13.68
N LEU A 289 -15.76 -33.44 -14.75
CA LEU A 289 -15.68 -32.05 -15.18
C LEU A 289 -16.60 -31.22 -14.29
N ASP A 290 -16.01 -30.28 -13.56
CA ASP A 290 -16.70 -29.34 -12.69
C ASP A 290 -16.64 -27.94 -13.31
N LYS A 291 -17.72 -27.17 -13.19
CA LYS A 291 -17.75 -25.79 -13.66
C LYS A 291 -17.43 -24.87 -12.48
N VAL A 292 -16.39 -24.06 -12.63
CA VAL A 292 -15.96 -23.12 -11.61
C VAL A 292 -16.05 -21.70 -12.13
N SER A 293 -16.55 -20.80 -11.28
CA SER A 293 -16.68 -19.39 -11.61
C SER A 293 -15.31 -18.71 -11.68
N VAL A 294 -15.12 -17.89 -12.71
CA VAL A 294 -13.98 -17.00 -12.86
C VAL A 294 -14.35 -15.63 -12.33
N TYR A 295 -13.52 -15.12 -11.43
CA TYR A 295 -13.69 -13.81 -10.83
C TYR A 295 -12.69 -12.83 -11.40
N ALA A 296 -13.12 -11.56 -11.52
CA ALA A 296 -12.30 -10.43 -11.90
C ALA A 296 -12.37 -9.33 -10.85
N LYS A 297 -11.25 -8.65 -10.62
CA LYS A 297 -11.20 -7.43 -9.81
C LYS A 297 -10.12 -6.49 -10.30
N THR A 298 -10.28 -5.20 -10.04
CA THR A 298 -9.19 -4.24 -10.28
C THR A 298 -8.00 -4.55 -9.38
N PRO A 299 -6.74 -4.35 -9.83
CA PRO A 299 -5.57 -4.49 -8.97
C PRO A 299 -5.60 -3.53 -7.76
N GLY A 300 -6.09 -4.02 -6.62
CA GLY A 300 -5.92 -3.41 -5.31
C GLY A 300 -4.59 -3.83 -4.68
N MET A 301 -4.09 -3.06 -3.72
CA MET A 301 -2.90 -3.46 -2.97
C MET A 301 -3.27 -4.16 -1.68
N TYR A 302 -2.66 -5.34 -1.49
CA TYR A 302 -2.52 -6.13 -0.27
C TYR A 302 -3.61 -5.88 0.79
N GLU A 303 -4.64 -6.73 0.77
CA GLU A 303 -5.28 -7.16 2.02
C GLU A 303 -4.38 -8.19 2.72
#